data_AF-M5DU15-F1
#
_entry.id   AF-M5DU15-F1
#
_cell.length_a   1.000
_cell.length_b   1.000
_cell.length_c   1.000
_cell.angle_alpha   90.00
_cell.angle_beta   90.00
_cell.angle_gamma   90.00
#
_symmetry.space_group_name_H-M   'P 1'
#
loop_
_entity.id
_entity.type
_entity.pdbx_description
1 polymer ?
#
loop_
_entity_poly.entity_id
_entity_poly.type
_entity_poly.pdbx_seq_one_letter_code
_entity_poly.pdbx_strand_id
1 'polypeptide(L)'
;MSYRHPRARRLAVVLELAEKDEKEALRRWGDSQKKLVLEEERQQQLTVYAADYQKQIATPSSGHISAGMIHNTLGFISQIETALNQQQEQIKRLRAQTERARDAYLKSHGKVQAMQQLLQRLEQEFEHEQDRQQQREADEWATRNAAIRPKSR
;
A
#
# COMPACT_ATOMS: atom_id res chain seq x y z
N MET A 1 1.09 21.30 10.17
CA MET A 1 1.54 21.28 11.58
C MET A 1 2.81 22.12 11.68
N SER A 2 2.89 23.06 12.63
CA SER A 2 4.12 23.84 12.85
C SER A 2 4.91 23.23 14.01
N TYR A 3 5.97 22.50 13.70
CA TYR A 3 6.91 22.00 14.70
C TYR A 3 7.69 23.17 15.31
N ARG A 4 7.88 23.17 16.63
CA ARG A 4 8.68 24.12 17.41
C ARG A 4 10.14 23.68 17.49
N HIS A 5 10.40 22.37 17.55
CA HIS A 5 11.75 21.85 17.66
C HIS A 5 12.53 21.96 16.31
N PRO A 6 13.75 22.54 16.27
CA PRO A 6 14.50 22.76 15.02
C PRO A 6 14.88 21.50 14.23
N ARG A 7 15.11 20.36 14.90
CA ARG A 7 15.31 19.08 14.17
C ARG A 7 13.98 18.55 13.64
N ALA A 8 12.89 18.72 14.37
CA ALA A 8 11.58 18.27 13.94
C ALA A 8 11.10 19.03 12.69
N ARG A 9 11.33 20.35 12.61
CA ARG A 9 11.05 21.13 11.39
C ARG A 9 11.75 20.59 10.14
N ARG A 10 13.02 20.18 10.26
CA ARG A 10 13.79 19.60 9.14
C ARG A 10 13.28 18.20 8.77
N LEU A 11 12.99 17.38 9.79
CA LEU A 11 12.45 16.04 9.59
C LEU A 11 11.02 16.06 9.02
N ALA A 12 10.24 17.11 9.27
CA ALA A 12 8.92 17.28 8.67
C ALA A 12 8.97 17.34 7.15
N VAL A 13 9.96 18.04 6.57
CA VAL A 13 10.14 18.10 5.11
C VAL A 13 10.48 16.72 4.55
N VAL A 14 11.29 15.95 5.27
CA VAL A 14 11.64 14.57 4.89
C VAL A 14 10.42 13.65 5.00
N LEU A 15 9.59 13.84 6.03
CA LEU A 15 8.32 13.12 6.20
C LEU A 15 7.37 13.41 5.03
N GLU A 16 7.21 14.67 4.63
CA GLU A 16 6.35 15.02 3.48
C GLU A 16 6.80 14.33 2.19
N LEU A 17 8.11 14.19 1.96
CA LEU A 17 8.64 13.43 0.82
C LEU A 17 8.33 11.93 0.97
N ALA A 18 8.56 11.37 2.16
CA ALA A 18 8.27 9.96 2.43
C ALA A 18 6.78 9.62 2.29
N GLU A 19 5.86 10.52 2.68
CA GLU A 19 4.42 10.38 2.51
C GLU A 19 4.01 10.44 1.03
N LYS A 20 4.70 11.24 0.20
CA LYS A 20 4.51 11.22 -1.25
C LYS A 20 4.95 9.89 -1.85
N ASP A 21 6.14 9.41 -1.48
CA ASP A 21 6.66 8.12 -1.94
C ASP A 21 5.74 6.96 -1.53
N GLU A 22 5.21 6.99 -0.30
CA GLU A 22 4.24 6.02 0.20
C GLU A 22 2.95 6.02 -0.62
N LYS A 23 2.37 7.20 -0.89
CA LYS A 23 1.17 7.33 -1.73
C LYS A 23 1.40 6.80 -3.14
N GLU A 24 2.57 7.05 -3.72
CA GLU A 24 2.95 6.48 -5.01
C GLU A 24 3.07 4.96 -4.95
N ALA A 25 3.72 4.41 -3.92
CA ALA A 25 3.85 2.96 -3.75
C ALA A 25 2.48 2.30 -3.57
N LEU A 26 1.59 2.90 -2.78
CA LEU A 26 0.21 2.45 -2.60
C LEU A 26 -0.56 2.44 -3.92
N ARG A 27 -0.44 3.51 -4.72
CA ARG A 27 -1.07 3.60 -6.04
C ARG A 27 -0.56 2.50 -6.97
N ARG A 28 0.76 2.29 -7.02
CA ARG A 28 1.38 1.24 -7.86
C ARG A 28 0.90 -0.15 -7.46
N TRP A 29 0.79 -0.42 -6.16
CA TRP A 29 0.25 -1.69 -5.65
C TRP A 29 -1.23 -1.87 -6.02
N GLY A 30 -2.05 -0.83 -5.83
CA GLY A 30 -3.46 -0.87 -6.23
C GLY A 30 -3.64 -1.09 -7.74
N ASP A 31 -2.82 -0.44 -8.57
CA ASP A 31 -2.87 -0.60 -10.03
C ASP A 31 -2.43 -2.01 -10.47
N SER A 32 -1.41 -2.59 -9.83
CA SER A 32 -0.99 -3.97 -10.14
C SER A 32 -2.04 -4.99 -9.68
N GLN A 33 -2.66 -4.78 -8.53
CA GLN A 33 -3.72 -5.63 -8.01
C GLN A 33 -4.95 -5.62 -8.94
N LYS A 34 -5.37 -4.45 -9.43
CA LYS A 34 -6.47 -4.36 -10.41
C LYS A 34 -6.18 -5.13 -11.69
N LYS A 35 -4.95 -5.02 -12.21
CA LYS A 35 -4.52 -5.79 -13.40
C LYS A 35 -4.55 -7.29 -13.15
N LEU A 36 -4.10 -7.73 -11.97
CA LEU A 36 -4.12 -9.13 -11.59
C LEU A 36 -5.56 -9.67 -11.58
N VAL A 37 -6.47 -8.97 -10.89
CA VAL A 37 -7.89 -9.37 -10.82
C VAL A 37 -8.51 -9.47 -12.21
N LEU A 38 -8.27 -8.48 -13.08
CA LEU A 38 -8.81 -8.49 -14.44
C LEU A 38 -8.32 -9.69 -15.26
N GLU A 39 -7.04 -10.05 -15.14
CA GLU A 39 -6.49 -11.22 -15.84
C GLU A 39 -7.03 -12.54 -15.26
N GLU A 40 -7.21 -12.63 -13.95
CA GLU A 40 -7.82 -13.80 -13.29
C GLU A 40 -9.28 -13.98 -13.72
N GLU A 41 -10.06 -12.89 -13.80
CA GLU A 41 -11.44 -12.90 -14.31
C GLU A 41 -11.50 -13.36 -15.77
N ARG A 42 -10.61 -12.86 -16.64
CA ARG A 42 -10.53 -13.29 -18.04
C ARG A 42 -10.18 -14.77 -18.16
N GLN A 43 -9.26 -15.26 -17.33
CA GLN A 43 -8.90 -16.68 -17.31
C GLN A 43 -10.10 -17.55 -16.91
N GLN A 44 -10.86 -17.12 -15.91
CA GLN A 44 -12.06 -17.82 -15.49
C GLN A 44 -13.11 -17.84 -16.60
N GLN A 45 -13.33 -16.73 -17.30
CA GLN A 45 -14.25 -16.65 -18.44
C GLN A 45 -13.84 -17.62 -19.57
N LEU A 46 -12.56 -17.65 -19.95
CA LEU A 46 -12.06 -18.60 -20.96
C LEU A 46 -12.23 -20.06 -20.54
N THR A 47 -12.02 -20.36 -19.25
CA THR A 47 -12.17 -21.71 -18.70
C THR A 47 -13.63 -22.15 -18.74
N VAL A 48 -14.57 -21.29 -18.33
CA VAL A 48 -16.01 -21.58 -18.40
C VAL A 48 -16.44 -21.79 -19.84
N TYR A 49 -16.01 -20.91 -20.73
CA TYR A 49 -16.36 -20.99 -22.15
C TYR A 49 -15.83 -22.25 -22.83
N ALA A 50 -14.60 -22.70 -22.51
CA ALA A 50 -14.07 -23.98 -22.98
C ALA A 50 -14.91 -25.17 -22.48
N ALA A 51 -15.30 -25.17 -21.21
CA ALA A 51 -16.11 -26.24 -20.62
C ALA A 51 -17.52 -26.31 -21.22
N ASP A 52 -18.15 -25.17 -21.48
CA ASP A 52 -19.48 -25.11 -22.11
C ASP A 52 -19.45 -25.60 -23.56
N TYR A 53 -18.38 -25.26 -24.30
CA TYR A 53 -18.18 -25.78 -25.65
C TYR A 53 -17.94 -27.29 -25.68
N GLN A 54 -17.15 -27.84 -24.75
CA GLN A 54 -16.96 -29.29 -24.64
C GLN A 54 -18.29 -30.02 -24.36
N LYS A 55 -19.15 -29.46 -23.50
CA LYS A 55 -20.48 -30.03 -23.21
C LYS A 55 -21.41 -30.02 -24.43
N GLN A 56 -21.39 -28.96 -25.25
CA GLN A 56 -22.20 -28.89 -26.47
C GLN A 56 -21.88 -30.01 -27.46
N ILE A 57 -20.61 -30.41 -27.58
CA ILE A 57 -20.23 -31.53 -28.46
C ILE A 57 -20.61 -32.88 -27.84
N ALA A 58 -20.44 -33.04 -26.52
CA ALA A 58 -20.71 -34.29 -25.82
C ALA A 58 -22.21 -34.65 -25.80
N THR A 59 -23.09 -33.64 -25.79
CA THR A 59 -24.54 -33.81 -25.75
C THR A 59 -25.20 -33.07 -26.92
N PRO A 60 -25.10 -33.58 -28.16
CA PRO A 60 -25.71 -32.93 -29.31
C PRO A 60 -27.23 -32.96 -29.22
N SER A 61 -27.87 -31.78 -29.32
CA SER A 61 -29.32 -31.67 -29.42
C SER A 61 -29.80 -32.18 -30.78
N SER A 62 -30.18 -33.45 -30.86
CA SER A 62 -31.08 -34.06 -31.85
C SER A 62 -30.73 -34.00 -33.36
N GLY A 63 -29.51 -33.63 -33.75
CA GLY A 63 -29.09 -33.57 -35.15
C GLY A 63 -27.67 -34.12 -35.36
N HIS A 64 -27.44 -34.78 -36.50
CA HIS A 64 -26.16 -35.38 -36.87
C HIS A 64 -25.03 -34.34 -36.79
N ILE A 65 -24.03 -34.56 -35.92
CA ILE A 65 -22.81 -33.76 -35.90
C ILE A 65 -21.99 -34.12 -37.15
N SER A 66 -21.64 -33.14 -37.98
CA SER A 66 -20.73 -33.38 -39.11
C SER A 66 -19.27 -33.48 -38.64
N ALA A 67 -18.48 -34.32 -39.30
CA ALA A 67 -17.04 -34.45 -38.99
C ALA A 67 -16.28 -33.11 -39.10
N GLY A 68 -16.70 -32.21 -39.99
CA GLY A 68 -16.15 -30.86 -40.10
C GLY A 68 -16.45 -29.98 -38.88
N MET A 69 -17.63 -30.12 -38.27
CA MET A 69 -17.99 -29.40 -37.03
C MET A 69 -17.12 -29.85 -35.85
N ILE A 70 -16.86 -31.15 -35.74
CA ILE A 70 -15.95 -31.71 -34.73
C ILE A 70 -14.53 -31.19 -34.92
N HIS A 71 -14.02 -31.20 -36.16
CA HIS A 71 -12.66 -30.75 -36.46
C HIS A 71 -12.45 -29.27 -36.11
N ASN A 72 -13.38 -28.39 -36.52
CA ASN A 72 -13.31 -26.96 -36.19
C ASN A 72 -13.35 -26.73 -34.68
N THR A 73 -14.15 -27.51 -33.96
CA THR A 73 -14.28 -27.34 -32.51
C THR A 73 -13.05 -27.79 -31.76
N LEU A 74 -12.42 -28.90 -32.16
CA LEU A 74 -11.13 -29.33 -31.60
C LEU A 74 -10.03 -28.29 -31.83
N GLY A 75 -9.99 -27.68 -33.03
CA GLY A 75 -9.06 -26.59 -33.32
C GLY A 75 -9.27 -25.37 -32.42
N PHE A 76 -10.52 -25.01 -32.17
CA PHE A 76 -10.85 -23.90 -31.29
C PHE A 76 -10.52 -24.16 -29.81
N ILE A 77 -10.83 -25.35 -29.31
CA ILE A 77 -10.45 -25.77 -27.95
C ILE A 77 -8.93 -25.67 -27.77
N SER A 78 -8.15 -26.15 -28.74
CA SER A 78 -6.69 -26.06 -28.71
C SER A 78 -6.18 -24.61 -28.66
N GLN A 79 -6.86 -23.67 -29.34
CA GLN A 79 -6.55 -22.24 -29.26
C GLN A 79 -6.86 -21.67 -27.86
N ILE A 80 -7.98 -22.06 -27.25
CA ILE A 80 -8.31 -21.63 -25.89
C ILE A 80 -7.30 -22.19 -24.88
N GLU A 81 -6.93 -23.47 -24.99
CA GLU A 81 -5.91 -24.07 -24.12
C GLU A 81 -4.57 -23.35 -24.23
N THR A 82 -4.17 -23.00 -25.45
CA THR A 82 -2.95 -22.20 -25.69
C THR A 82 -3.05 -20.82 -25.03
N ALA A 83 -4.19 -20.13 -25.18
CA ALA A 83 -4.43 -18.83 -24.56
C ALA A 83 -4.45 -18.91 -23.03
N LEU A 84 -5.09 -19.93 -22.44
CA LEU A 84 -5.13 -20.18 -21.00
C LEU A 84 -3.72 -20.41 -20.43
N ASN A 85 -2.88 -21.18 -21.12
CA ASN A 85 -1.49 -21.39 -20.72
C ASN A 85 -0.70 -20.06 -20.70
N GLN A 86 -0.88 -19.22 -21.73
CA GLN A 86 -0.25 -17.90 -21.78
C GLN A 86 -0.75 -16.97 -20.66
N GLN A 87 -2.06 -16.98 -20.38
CA GLN A 87 -2.66 -16.21 -19.29
C GLN A 87 -2.17 -16.69 -17.93
N GLN A 88 -2.03 -17.99 -17.72
CA GLN A 88 -1.52 -18.55 -16.48
C GLN A 88 -0.11 -18.00 -16.17
N GLU A 89 0.78 -17.96 -17.16
CA GLU A 89 2.11 -17.39 -17.00
C GLU A 89 2.07 -15.87 -16.78
N GLN A 90 1.16 -15.17 -17.46
CA GLN A 90 0.96 -13.74 -17.24
C GLN A 90 0.46 -13.43 -15.81
N ILE A 91 -0.49 -14.20 -15.31
CA ILE A 91 -1.02 -14.10 -13.93
C ILE A 91 0.09 -14.38 -12.93
N LYS A 92 0.91 -15.42 -13.13
CA LYS A 92 2.08 -15.69 -12.27
C LYS A 92 3.03 -14.49 -12.19
N ARG A 93 3.34 -13.86 -13.33
CA ARG A 93 4.16 -12.65 -13.38
C ARG A 93 3.51 -11.47 -12.65
N LEU A 94 2.21 -11.24 -12.88
CA LEU A 94 1.46 -10.17 -12.23
C LEU A 94 1.33 -10.37 -10.71
N ARG A 95 1.16 -11.61 -10.23
CA ARG A 95 1.19 -11.95 -8.81
C ARG A 95 2.54 -11.58 -8.19
N ALA A 96 3.64 -12.02 -8.79
CA ALA A 96 4.98 -11.69 -8.32
C ALA A 96 5.25 -10.17 -8.33
N GLN A 97 4.76 -9.45 -9.35
CA GLN A 97 4.85 -7.99 -9.41
C GLN A 97 4.03 -7.32 -8.32
N THR A 98 2.82 -7.81 -8.06
CA THR A 98 1.90 -7.27 -7.04
C THR A 98 2.46 -7.46 -5.64
N GLU A 99 3.04 -8.63 -5.34
CA GLU A 99 3.71 -8.86 -4.05
C GLU A 99 4.91 -7.92 -3.87
N ARG A 100 5.75 -7.72 -4.89
CA ARG A 100 6.86 -6.77 -4.81
C ARG A 100 6.37 -5.32 -4.58
N ALA A 101 5.28 -4.93 -5.24
CA ALA A 101 4.68 -3.61 -5.06
C ALA A 101 4.10 -3.44 -3.64
N ARG A 102 3.46 -4.49 -3.11
CA ARG A 102 2.97 -4.57 -1.73
C ARG A 102 4.11 -4.42 -0.73
N ASP A 103 5.20 -5.17 -0.90
CA ASP A 103 6.36 -5.09 -0.01
C ASP A 103 7.01 -3.70 -0.03
N ALA A 104 7.09 -3.07 -1.22
CA ALA A 104 7.58 -1.71 -1.35
C ALA A 104 6.68 -0.71 -0.59
N TYR A 105 5.35 -0.85 -0.72
CA TYR A 105 4.39 -0.04 0.04
C TYR A 105 4.53 -0.24 1.55
N LEU A 106 4.59 -1.47 2.03
CA LEU A 106 4.74 -1.77 3.46
C LEU A 106 6.04 -1.17 4.02
N LYS A 107 7.13 -1.23 3.25
CA LYS A 107 8.40 -0.61 3.61
C LYS A 107 8.32 0.92 3.67
N SER A 108 7.66 1.58 2.72
CA SER A 108 7.47 3.03 2.77
C SER A 108 6.54 3.44 3.91
N HIS A 109 5.45 2.70 4.13
CA HIS A 109 4.49 2.95 5.20
C HIS A 109 5.17 2.86 6.58
N GLY A 110 5.96 1.80 6.82
CA GLY A 110 6.71 1.65 8.06
C GLY A 110 7.71 2.79 8.31
N LYS A 111 8.37 3.31 7.26
CA LYS A 111 9.25 4.48 7.38
C LYS A 111 8.47 5.74 7.78
N VAL A 112 7.34 6.00 7.14
CA VAL A 112 6.46 7.13 7.45
C VAL A 112 6.00 7.06 8.91
N GLN A 113 5.51 5.91 9.35
CA GLN A 113 5.09 5.71 10.75
C GLN A 113 6.23 5.94 11.74
N ALA A 114 7.43 5.41 11.46
CA ALA A 114 8.59 5.61 12.32
C ALA A 114 9.00 7.10 12.40
N MET A 115 8.96 7.82 11.28
CA MET A 115 9.25 9.26 11.24
C MET A 115 8.20 10.08 12.01
N GLN A 116 6.92 9.77 11.86
CA GLN A 116 5.84 10.43 12.60
C GLN A 116 6.01 10.24 14.11
N GLN A 117 6.33 9.02 14.56
CA GLN A 117 6.61 8.74 15.98
C GLN A 117 7.84 9.50 16.48
N LEU A 118 8.92 9.56 15.69
CA LEU A 118 10.12 10.32 16.05
C LEU A 118 9.82 11.81 16.19
N LEU A 119 9.07 12.39 15.25
CA LEU A 119 8.66 13.79 15.32
C LEU A 119 7.82 14.07 16.56
N GLN A 120 6.87 13.20 16.89
CA GLN A 120 6.07 13.34 18.11
C GLN A 120 6.93 13.33 19.37
N ARG A 121 7.90 12.43 19.46
CA ARG A 121 8.83 12.37 20.62
C ARG A 121 9.67 13.63 20.74
N LEU A 122 10.24 14.11 19.63
CA LEU A 122 11.04 15.34 19.63
C LEU A 122 10.24 16.56 20.12
N GLU A 123 8.96 16.61 19.78
CA GLU A 123 8.09 17.71 20.21
C GLU A 123 7.74 17.62 21.69
N GLN A 124 7.46 16.42 22.19
CA GLN A 124 7.23 16.17 23.61
C GLN A 124 8.47 16.50 24.46
N GLU A 125 9.66 16.07 24.00
CA GLU A 125 10.93 16.40 24.65
C GLU A 125 11.15 17.91 24.71
N PHE A 126 10.86 18.62 23.62
CA PHE A 126 10.98 20.06 23.54
C PHE A 126 10.00 20.78 24.49
N GLU A 127 8.74 20.34 24.55
CA GLU A 127 7.75 20.89 25.48
C GLU A 127 8.18 20.69 26.93
N HIS A 128 8.65 19.49 27.30
CA HIS A 128 9.15 19.22 28.65
C HIS A 128 10.42 20.01 29.02
N GLU A 129 11.29 20.31 28.06
CA GLU A 129 12.44 21.19 28.29
C GLU A 129 12.01 22.64 28.51
N GLN A 130 11.06 23.14 27.72
CA GLN A 130 10.51 24.48 27.87
C GLN A 130 9.81 24.66 29.22
N ASP A 131 8.96 23.71 29.62
CA ASP A 131 8.26 23.76 30.92
C ASP A 131 9.24 23.77 32.08
N ARG A 132 10.30 22.94 32.02
CA ARG A 132 11.35 22.91 33.05
C ARG A 132 12.14 24.22 33.11
N GLN A 133 12.41 24.86 31.97
CA GLN A 133 13.07 26.17 31.94
C GLN A 133 12.19 27.26 32.55
N GLN A 134 10.91 27.30 32.15
CA GLN A 134 9.94 28.26 32.68
C GLN A 134 9.76 28.13 34.20
N GLN A 135 9.68 26.90 34.72
CA GLN A 135 9.59 26.66 36.16
C GLN A 135 10.84 27.17 36.91
N ARG A 136 12.04 26.89 36.39
CA ARG A 136 13.30 27.37 36.98
C ARG A 136 13.36 28.89 37.02
N GLU A 137 12.99 29.55 35.91
CA GLU A 137 12.93 31.01 35.86
C GLU A 137 11.93 31.55 36.89
N ALA A 138 10.73 30.98 36.98
CA ALA A 138 9.74 31.40 37.98
C ALA A 138 10.27 31.27 39.43
N ASP A 139 10.93 30.16 39.75
CA ASP A 139 11.53 29.90 41.07
C ASP A 139 12.67 30.88 41.39
N GLU A 140 13.52 31.21 40.42
CA GLU A 140 14.58 32.22 40.57
C GLU A 140 14.02 33.61 40.86
N TRP A 141 12.97 34.02 40.15
CA TRP A 141 12.31 35.31 40.36
C TRP A 141 11.63 35.35 41.73
N ALA A 142 10.95 34.28 42.14
CA ALA A 142 10.36 34.16 43.48
C ALA A 142 11.42 34.29 44.58
N THR A 143 12.57 33.61 44.40
CA THR A 143 13.69 33.64 45.35
C THR A 143 14.32 35.04 45.44
N ARG A 144 14.57 35.70 44.29
CA ARG A 144 15.08 37.09 44.27
C ARG A 144 14.12 38.06 44.95
N ASN A 145 12.82 37.98 44.65
CA ASN A 145 11.82 38.84 45.26
C ASN A 145 11.69 38.61 46.78
N ALA A 146 11.80 37.37 47.24
CA ALA A 146 11.81 37.05 48.67
C ALA A 146 13.06 37.61 49.37
N ALA A 147 14.23 37.59 48.70
CA ALA A 147 15.47 38.14 49.24
C ALA A 147 15.48 39.68 49.32
N ILE A 148 14.75 40.36 48.44
CA ILE A 148 14.66 41.83 48.39
C ILE A 148 13.65 42.38 49.41
N ARG A 149 12.70 41.56 49.89
CA ARG A 149 11.76 41.96 50.96
C ARG A 149 12.48 42.07 52.30
N PRO A 150 12.56 43.25 52.94
CA PRO A 150 13.18 43.38 54.25
C PRO A 150 12.36 42.63 55.31
N LYS A 151 13.03 41.94 56.25
CA LYS A 151 12.38 41.38 57.44
C LYS A 151 11.80 42.53 58.27
N SER A 152 10.49 42.76 58.14
CA SER A 152 9.74 43.58 59.10
C SER A 152 9.88 42.90 60.47
N ARG A 153 10.54 43.60 61.40
CA ARG A 153 10.55 43.27 62.83
C ARG A 153 9.24 43.70 63.47
#